data_AF-A0A956TFP3-F1
#
_entry.id   AF-A0A956TFP3-F1
#
_cell.length_a   1.000
_cell.length_b   1.000
_cell.length_c   1.000
_cell.angle_alpha   90.00
_cell.angle_beta   90.00
_cell.angle_gamma   90.00
#
_symmetry.space_group_name_H-M   'P 1'
#
loop_
_entity.id
_entity.type
_entity.pdbx_description
1 polymer ?
#
loop_
_entity_poly.entity_id
_entity_poly.type
_entity_poly.pdbx_seq_one_letter_code
_entity_poly.pdbx_strand_id
1 'polypeptide(L)' 'MIFFGAHPPGPEARLHLYGLPFESPGDCRGGASAGTRSVREASSLLETYVPRYGRDFLDLQVADHGDLDCSTFEQMRKSL' A
#
# COMPACT_ATOMS: atom_id res chain seq x y z
N MET A 1 -4.69 -6.67 -5.52
CA MET A 1 -3.46 -6.35 -6.26
C MET A 1 -2.40 -5.91 -5.25
N ILE A 2 -1.12 -6.11 -5.54
CA ILE A 2 0.02 -5.75 -4.68
C ILE A 2 0.89 -4.69 -5.35
N PHE A 3 1.69 -3.97 -4.57
CA PHE A 3 2.67 -3.00 -5.03
C PHE A 3 3.79 -3.70 -5.84
N PHE A 4 4.18 -3.10 -6.97
CA PHE A 4 5.18 -3.67 -7.86
C PHE A 4 6.55 -3.77 -7.16
N GLY A 5 7.17 -4.96 -7.24
CA GLY A 5 8.43 -5.24 -6.55
C GLY A 5 8.29 -5.58 -5.06
N ALA A 6 7.07 -5.64 -4.51
CA ALA A 6 6.86 -6.16 -3.16
C ALA A 6 7.04 -7.70 -3.13
N HIS A 7 7.57 -8.18 -2.02
CA HIS A 7 7.76 -9.60 -1.75
C HIS A 7 6.52 -10.20 -1.07
N PRO A 8 6.33 -11.52 -1.18
CA PRO A 8 5.33 -12.22 -0.37
C PRO A 8 5.55 -11.96 1.12
N PRO A 9 4.48 -11.82 1.93
CA PRO A 9 4.58 -11.72 3.37
C PRO A 9 5.41 -12.85 3.99
N GLY A 10 6.33 -12.49 4.88
CA GLY A 10 7.21 -13.44 5.55
C GLY A 10 8.01 -12.81 6.69
N PRO A 11 8.69 -13.63 7.51
CA PRO A 11 9.47 -13.16 8.66
C PRO A 11 10.67 -12.28 8.27
N GLU A 12 11.14 -12.39 7.02
CA GLU A 12 12.26 -11.61 6.49
C GLU A 12 11.87 -10.17 6.13
N ALA A 13 10.55 -9.88 6.06
CA ALA A 13 10.04 -8.56 5.73
C ALA A 13 10.44 -7.56 6.81
N ARG A 14 11.08 -6.47 6.38
CA ARG A 14 11.51 -5.36 7.26
C ARG A 14 10.52 -4.21 7.24
N LEU A 15 9.69 -4.15 6.20
CA LEU A 15 8.64 -3.15 6.04
C LEU A 15 7.36 -3.84 5.59
N HIS A 16 6.26 -3.56 6.28
CA HIS A 16 4.94 -4.09 5.98
C HIS A 16 4.06 -2.96 5.46
N LEU A 17 3.57 -3.10 4.23
CA LEU A 17 2.65 -2.18 3.60
C LEU A 17 1.22 -2.73 3.73
N TYR A 18 0.31 -1.88 4.18
CA TYR A 18 -1.13 -2.15 4.24
C TYR A 18 -1.86 -1.00 3.55
N GLY A 19 -2.91 -1.34 2.80
CA GLY A 19 -3.84 -0.36 2.27
C GLY A 19 -5.05 -0.24 3.19
N LEU A 20 -5.46 1.01 3.46
CA LEU A 20 -6.69 1.31 4.19
C LEU A 20 -7.71 1.91 3.20
N PRO A 21 -8.58 1.11 2.57
CA PRO A 21 -9.56 1.59 1.59
C PRO A 21 -10.76 2.25 2.28
N PHE A 22 -10.51 3.30 3.06
CA PHE A 22 -11.49 4.01 3.87
C PHE A 22 -11.79 5.40 3.29
N GLU A 23 -13.05 5.80 3.36
CA GLU A 23 -13.52 7.14 3.01
C GLU A 23 -14.02 7.84 4.27
N SER A 24 -13.45 9.00 4.61
CA SER A 24 -13.92 9.75 5.78
C SER A 24 -15.23 10.47 5.44
N PRO A 25 -16.25 10.43 6.33
CA PRO A 25 -17.44 11.25 6.17
C PRO A 25 -17.15 12.77 6.11
N GLY A 26 -15.97 13.20 6.58
CA GLY A 26 -15.51 14.59 6.52
C GLY A 26 -14.75 14.97 5.25
N ASP A 27 -14.52 14.03 4.33
CA ASP A 27 -13.79 14.32 3.10
C ASP A 27 -14.64 15.19 2.16
N CYS A 28 -14.12 16.38 1.85
CA CYS A 28 -14.82 17.33 0.97
C CYS A 28 -14.73 16.98 -0.51
N ARG A 29 -13.89 15.98 -0.87
CA ARG A 29 -13.77 15.41 -2.21
C ARG A 29 -13.66 13.89 -2.09
N GLY A 30 -14.65 13.20 -2.66
CA GLY A 30 -14.70 11.75 -2.63
C GLY A 30 -13.56 11.07 -3.39
N GLY A 31 -13.23 9.85 -2.97
CA GLY A 31 -12.35 8.93 -3.70
C GLY A 31 -11.07 8.53 -2.97
N ALA A 32 -10.90 8.94 -1.71
CA ALA A 32 -9.74 8.55 -0.89
C ALA A 32 -9.61 7.02 -0.76
N SER A 33 -10.74 6.34 -0.58
CA SER A 33 -10.85 4.87 -0.51
C SER A 33 -10.32 4.14 -1.76
N ALA A 34 -10.42 4.75 -2.94
CA ALA A 34 -9.87 4.19 -4.18
C ALA A 34 -8.35 4.36 -4.30
N GLY A 35 -7.74 5.22 -3.47
CA GLY A 35 -6.33 5.58 -3.54
C GLY A 35 -5.39 4.39 -3.34
N THR A 36 -5.73 3.44 -2.47
CA THR A 36 -4.90 2.26 -2.18
C THR A 36 -4.66 1.43 -3.44
N ARG A 37 -5.72 1.19 -4.21
CA ARG A 37 -5.68 0.48 -5.48
C ARG A 37 -4.93 1.28 -6.54
N SER A 38 -5.26 2.56 -6.68
CA SER A 38 -4.65 3.44 -7.69
C SER A 38 -3.13 3.57 -7.51
N VAL A 39 -2.64 3.64 -6.26
CA VAL A 39 -1.19 3.67 -5.98
C VAL A 39 -0.51 2.38 -6.43
N ARG A 40 -1.12 1.21 -6.19
CA ARG A 40 -0.57 -0.07 -6.65
C ARG A 40 -0.59 -0.20 -8.17
N GLU A 41 -1.66 0.26 -8.81
CA GLU A 41 -1.75 0.33 -10.27
C GLU A 41 -0.64 1.23 -10.85
N ALA A 42 -0.45 2.42 -10.29
CA ALA A 42 0.60 3.33 -10.74
C ALA A 42 2.02 2.79 -10.47
N SER A 43 2.21 1.97 -9.42
CA SER A 43 3.53 1.44 -9.06
C SER A 43 4.19 0.63 -10.17
N SER A 44 3.42 -0.09 -10.99
CA SER A 44 3.98 -0.87 -12.11
C SER A 44 4.50 -0.01 -13.26
N LEU A 45 4.24 1.30 -13.23
CA LEU A 45 4.78 2.26 -14.21
C LEU A 45 6.11 2.87 -13.76
N LEU A 46 6.53 2.59 -12.52
CA LEU A 46 7.77 3.09 -11.95
C LEU A 46 8.88 2.05 -12.11
N GLU A 47 10.09 2.55 -12.32
CA GLU A 47 11.30 1.75 -12.22
C GLU A 47 11.58 1.39 -10.76
N THR A 48 12.16 0.21 -10.52
CA THR A 48 12.53 -0.22 -9.16
C THR A 48 13.82 0.43 -8.68
N TYR A 49 14.72 0.80 -9.59
CA TYR A 49 15.95 1.49 -9.26
C TYR A 49 15.73 3.00 -9.04
N VAL A 50 16.21 3.52 -7.91
CA VAL A 50 16.14 4.95 -7.54
C VAL A 50 17.53 5.59 -7.63
N PRO A 51 17.84 6.35 -8.72
CA PRO A 51 19.18 6.88 -8.96
C PRO A 51 19.70 7.78 -7.85
N ARG A 52 18.82 8.57 -7.23
CA ARG A 52 19.17 9.50 -6.15
C ARG A 52 19.84 8.80 -4.96
N TYR A 53 19.44 7.56 -4.68
CA TYR A 53 19.94 6.80 -3.54
C TYR A 53 20.90 5.68 -3.96
N GLY A 54 21.03 5.42 -5.26
CA GLY A 54 21.82 4.30 -5.78
C GLY A 54 21.32 2.96 -5.25
N ARG A 55 19.99 2.79 -5.15
CA ARG A 55 19.37 1.58 -4.58
C ARG A 55 18.26 1.06 -5.47
N ASP A 56 18.13 -0.26 -5.53
CA ASP A 56 16.97 -0.93 -6.10
C ASP A 56 15.93 -1.22 -5.01
N PHE A 57 14.66 -0.96 -5.31
CA PHE A 57 13.55 -1.33 -4.45
C PHE A 57 13.45 -2.85 -4.26
N LEU A 58 13.85 -3.63 -5.27
CA LEU A 58 13.87 -5.10 -5.20
C LEU A 58 14.87 -5.64 -4.18
N ASP A 59 15.89 -4.85 -3.79
CA ASP A 59 16.81 -5.22 -2.72
C ASP A 59 16.20 -5.05 -1.32
N LEU A 60 15.03 -4.39 -1.23
CA LEU A 60 14.34 -4.14 0.02
C LEU A 60 13.35 -5.27 0.34
N GLN A 61 13.39 -5.78 1.57
CA GLN A 61 12.43 -6.75 2.08
C GLN A 61 11.10 -6.06 2.48
N VAL A 62 10.35 -5.62 1.47
CA VAL A 62 9.02 -5.00 1.63
C VAL A 62 7.94 -6.04 1.35
N ALA A 63 7.03 -6.26 2.30
CA ALA A 63 5.84 -7.09 2.12
C ALA A 63 4.58 -6.24 2.01
N ASP A 64 3.82 -6.39 0.92
CA ASP A 64 2.49 -5.78 0.77
C ASP A 64 1.40 -6.79 1.10
N HIS A 65 0.60 -6.46 2.12
CA HIS A 65 -0.50 -7.29 2.63
C HIS A 65 -1.82 -7.04 1.91
N GLY A 66 -1.85 -6.10 0.96
CA GLY A 66 -3.06 -5.70 0.27
C GLY A 66 -3.90 -4.74 1.12
N ASP A 67 -5.20 -4.73 0.86
CA ASP A 67 -6.14 -3.85 1.56
C ASP A 67 -6.73 -4.53 2.79
N LEU A 68 -6.83 -3.78 3.88
CA LEU A 68 -7.56 -4.18 5.07
C LEU A 68 -9.07 -4.22 4.76
N ASP A 69 -9.78 -5.18 5.35
CA ASP A 69 -11.22 -5.30 5.22
C ASP A 69 -11.95 -4.29 6.12
N CYS A 70 -11.89 -3.02 5.74
CA CYS A 70 -12.52 -1.93 6.46
C CYS A 70 -13.04 -0.85 5.51
N SER A 71 -14.28 -1.04 5.06
CA SER A 71 -15.01 -0.05 4.25
C SER A 71 -15.78 0.96 5.11
N THR A 72 -15.89 0.73 6.42
CA THR A 72 -16.60 1.58 7.37
C THR A 72 -15.71 2.06 8.51
N PHE A 73 -16.10 3.16 9.15
CA PHE A 73 -15.36 3.73 10.28
C PHE A 73 -15.28 2.75 11.46
N GLU A 74 -16.36 2.01 11.74
CA GLU A 74 -16.40 0.99 12.79
C GLU A 74 -15.47 -0.18 12.51
N GLN A 75 -15.36 -0.62 11.24
CA GLN A 75 -14.40 -1.64 10.86
C GLN A 75 -12.97 -1.13 10.98
N MET A 76 -12.71 0.09 10.50
CA MET A 76 -11.39 0.71 10.60
C MET A 76 -10.92 0.79 12.07
N ARG A 77 -11.81 1.18 12.98
CA ARG A 77 -11.50 1.27 14.42
C ARG A 77 -11.15 -0.09 15.06
N LYS A 78 -11.62 -1.20 14.51
CA LYS A 78 -11.32 -2.56 15.00
C LYS A 78 -10.02 -3.12 14.41
N SER A 79 -9.53 -2.52 13.33
CA SER A 79 -8.32 -2.94 12.63
C SER A 79 -7.04 -2.26 13.18
N LEU A 80 -7.18 -1.35 14.15
CA LEU A 80 -6.11 -0.65 14.88
C LEU A 80 -5.94 -1.21 16.29
#